data_AF-A0A183GVU6-F1
#
_entry.id   AF-A0A183GVU6-F1
#
_cell.length_a   1.000
_cell.length_b   1.000
_cell.length_c   1.000
_cell.angle_alpha   90.00
_cell.angle_beta   90.00
_cell.angle_gamma   90.00
#
_symmetry.space_group_name_H-M   'P 1'
#
loop_
_entity.id
_entity.type
_entity.pdbx_description
1 polymer ?
#
loop_
_entity_poly.entity_id
_entity_poly.type
_entity_poly.pdbx_seq_one_letter_code
_entity_poly.pdbx_strand_id
1 'polypeptide(L)' 'MSIANTTDLQFLEYFRHECPLEAMKSAVMAGVCEYVVSSHPLILFRDLRRGTPAQDTCADCGVCPRSTASIRQTRI' A
#
# COMPACT_ATOMS: atom_id res chain seq x y z
N MET A 1 3.37 19.18 2.72
CA MET A 1 3.36 18.20 3.82
C MET A 1 4.13 16.98 3.34
N SER A 2 5.19 16.54 4.03
CA SER A 2 5.98 15.40 3.58
C SER A 2 5.34 14.09 4.07
N ILE A 3 5.29 13.07 3.21
CA ILE A 3 4.78 11.73 3.56
C ILE A 3 5.51 11.18 4.79
N ALA A 4 6.82 11.44 4.92
CA ALA A 4 7.64 11.02 6.05
C ALA A 4 7.15 11.51 7.42
N ASN A 5 6.49 12.67 7.47
CA ASN A 5 6.01 13.29 8.72
C ASN A 5 4.49 13.15 8.92
N THR A 6 3.79 12.49 8.01
CA THR A 6 2.36 12.24 8.12
C THR A 6 2.08 11.25 9.25
N THR A 7 1.10 11.57 10.09
CA THR A 7 0.70 10.71 11.21
C THR A 7 -0.21 9.57 10.71
N ASP A 8 -0.30 8.50 11.49
CA ASP A 8 -1.18 7.37 11.14
C ASP A 8 -2.66 7.81 11.05
N LEU A 9 -3.09 8.76 11.89
CA LEU A 9 -4.44 9.35 11.82
C LEU A 9 -4.67 10.10 10.50
N GLN A 10 -3.69 10.88 10.03
CA GLN A 10 -3.79 11.59 8.77
C GLN A 10 -3.84 10.63 7.57
N PHE A 11 -3.08 9.53 7.63
CA PHE A 11 -3.19 8.48 6.62
C PHE A 11 -4.55 7.80 6.65
N LEU A 12 -5.07 7.45 7.83
CA LEU A 12 -6.40 6.84 7.96
C LEU A 12 -7.49 7.75 7.40
N GLU A 13 -7.43 9.05 7.70
CA GLU A 13 -8.40 10.01 7.19
C GLU A 13 -8.31 10.18 5.67
N TYR A 14 -7.09 10.24 5.12
CA TYR A 14 -6.86 10.23 3.68
C TYR A 14 -7.47 8.99 3.00
N PHE A 15 -7.14 7.80 3.49
CA PHE A 15 -7.63 6.56 2.87
C PHE A 15 -9.13 6.32 3.04
N ARG A 16 -9.73 6.77 4.15
CA ARG A 16 -11.19 6.78 4.33
C ARG A 16 -11.91 7.60 3.25
N HIS A 17 -11.26 8.63 2.74
CA HIS A 17 -11.80 9.45 1.66
C HIS A 17 -11.50 8.85 0.28
N GLU A 18 -10.28 8.34 0.08
CA GLU A 18 -9.83 7.85 -1.24
C GLU A 18 -10.38 6.48 -1.62
N CYS A 19 -10.43 5.51 -0.70
CA CYS A 19 -10.82 4.13 -1.05
C CYS A 19 -12.22 4.03 -1.70
N PRO A 20 -13.26 4.77 -1.23
CA PRO A 20 -14.56 4.78 -1.91
C PRO A 20 -14.53 5.36 -3.32
N LEU A 21 -13.62 6.31 -3.61
CA LEU A 21 -13.50 6.93 -4.93
C LEU A 21 -12.95 5.96 -5.98
N GLU A 22 -12.14 4.99 -5.56
CA GLU A 22 -11.66 3.92 -6.45
C GLU A 22 -12.80 3.06 -7.01
N ALA A 23 -13.98 3.08 -6.40
CA ALA A 23 -15.16 2.37 -6.91
C ALA A 23 -15.63 2.92 -8.26
N MET A 24 -15.32 4.19 -8.57
CA MET A 24 -15.59 4.76 -9.90
C MET A 24 -14.77 4.08 -11.00
N LYS A 25 -13.63 3.50 -10.66
CA LYS A 25 -12.75 2.79 -11.59
C LYS A 25 -13.02 1.29 -11.55
N SER A 26 -13.12 0.70 -10.36
CA SER A 26 -13.35 -0.72 -10.15
C SER A 26 -13.80 -1.01 -8.73
N ALA A 27 -14.90 -1.75 -8.58
CA ALA A 27 -15.36 -2.25 -7.29
C ALA A 27 -14.30 -3.13 -6.59
N VAL A 28 -13.50 -3.87 -7.38
CA VAL A 28 -12.40 -4.69 -6.85
C VAL A 28 -11.29 -3.81 -6.28
N MET A 29 -10.93 -2.71 -6.94
CA MET A 29 -9.90 -1.79 -6.45
C MET A 29 -10.32 -1.09 -5.16
N ALA A 30 -11.58 -0.64 -5.08
CA ALA A 30 -12.14 -0.10 -3.85
C ALA A 30 -12.07 -1.12 -2.70
N GLY A 31 -12.47 -2.36 -2.96
CA GLY A 31 -12.40 -3.44 -1.97
C GLY A 31 -10.98 -3.74 -1.50
N VAL A 32 -10.01 -3.77 -2.42
CA VAL A 32 -8.59 -3.96 -2.07
C VAL A 32 -8.06 -2.80 -1.23
N CYS A 33 -8.42 -1.56 -1.57
CA CYS A 33 -8.02 -0.39 -0.80
C CYS A 33 -8.53 -0.47 0.65
N GLU A 34 -9.82 -0.71 0.82
CA GLU A 34 -10.45 -0.88 2.14
C GLU A 34 -9.83 -2.04 2.93
N TYR A 35 -9.57 -3.17 2.26
CA TYR A 35 -8.92 -4.33 2.89
C TYR A 35 -7.53 -4.00 3.42
N VAL A 36 -6.67 -3.37 2.61
CA VAL A 36 -5.30 -3.03 3.01
C VAL A 36 -5.31 -2.03 4.17
N VAL A 37 -6.16 -1.01 4.11
CA VAL A 37 -6.22 0.05 5.12
C VAL A 37 -6.79 -0.46 6.45
N SER A 38 -7.75 -1.39 6.42
CA SER A 38 -8.35 -1.96 7.63
C SER A 38 -7.51 -3.09 8.25
N SER A 39 -6.92 -3.95 7.42
CA SER A 39 -6.23 -5.17 7.88
C SER A 39 -4.72 -4.98 8.06
N HIS A 40 -4.11 -4.06 7.31
CA HIS A 40 -2.66 -3.84 7.30
C HIS A 40 -2.23 -2.36 7.43
N PRO A 41 -2.90 -1.52 8.24
CA PRO A 41 -2.62 -0.07 8.28
C PRO A 41 -1.17 0.24 8.66
N LEU A 42 -0.62 -0.46 9.65
CA LEU A 42 0.75 -0.21 10.13
C LEU A 42 1.81 -0.56 9.09
N ILE A 43 1.59 -1.61 8.29
CA ILE A 43 2.50 -1.99 7.20
C ILE A 43 2.44 -0.92 6.12
N LEU A 44 1.22 -0.57 5.67
CA LEU A 44 0.99 0.44 4.64
C LEU A 44 1.61 1.80 5.03
N PHE A 45 1.36 2.31 6.24
CA PHE A 45 1.81 3.64 6.64
C PHE A 45 3.32 3.71 6.90
N ARG A 46 3.91 2.63 7.42
CA ARG A 46 5.37 2.50 7.53
C ARG A 46 6.01 2.56 6.15
N ASP A 47 5.44 1.84 5.19
CA ASP A 47 6.01 1.69 3.86
C ASP A 47 5.86 2.96 3.02
N LEU A 48 4.72 3.65 3.14
CA LEU A 48 4.55 4.99 2.58
C LEU A 48 5.60 5.97 3.09
N ARG A 49 5.84 6.00 4.42
CA ARG A 49 6.87 6.87 5.03
C ARG A 49 8.28 6.54 4.56
N ARG A 50 8.56 5.27 4.26
CA ARG A 50 9.86 4.80 3.78
C ARG A 50 10.04 4.92 2.27
N GLY A 51 8.98 5.25 1.53
CA GLY A 51 8.99 5.20 0.07
C GLY A 51 9.19 3.79 -0.46
N THR A 52 8.72 2.77 0.27
CA THR A 52 8.76 1.37 -0.18
C THR A 52 8.00 1.24 -1.50
N PRO A 53 8.51 0.47 -2.48
CA PRO A 53 7.81 0.22 -3.72
C PRO A 53 6.43 -0.38 -3.49
N ALA A 54 5.42 0.09 -4.22
CA ALA A 54 4.04 -0.38 -4.06
C ALA A 54 3.88 -1.91 -4.25
N GLN A 55 4.70 -2.52 -5.12
CA GLN A 55 4.71 -3.98 -5.31
C GLN A 55 5.11 -4.73 -4.04
N ASP A 56 6.11 -4.23 -3.32
CA ASP A 56 6.61 -4.85 -2.10
C ASP A 56 5.59 -4.68 -0.97
N THR A 57 5.05 -3.47 -0.80
CA THR A 57 3.96 -3.20 0.15
C THR A 57 2.73 -4.07 -0.15
N CYS A 58 2.36 -4.22 -1.42
CA CYS A 58 1.22 -5.04 -1.84
C CYS A 58 1.45 -6.52 -1.52
N ALA A 59 2.67 -7.02 -1.70
CA ALA A 59 3.03 -8.39 -1.37
C ALA A 59 3.09 -8.62 0.15
N ASP A 60 3.59 -7.66 0.92
CA ASP A 60 3.60 -7.71 2.38
C ASP A 60 2.18 -7.67 2.98
N CYS A 61 1.25 -7.00 2.30
CA CYS A 61 -0.18 -7.02 2.62
C CYS A 61 -0.93 -8.27 2.09
N GLY A 62 -0.24 -9.20 1.43
CA GLY A 62 -0.82 -10.45 0.92
C GLY A 62 -1.78 -10.28 -0.27
N VAL A 63 -1.82 -9.11 -0.89
CA VAL A 63 -2.71 -8.81 -2.02
C VAL A 63 -2.05 -9.19 -3.35
N CYS A 64 -0.74 -8.92 -3.48
CA CYS A 64 0.03 -9.24 -4.68
C CYS A 64 0.93 -10.46 -4.46
N PRO A 65 1.25 -11.22 -5.52
CA PRO A 65 2.35 -12.16 -5.45
C PRO A 65 3.66 -11.42 -5.15
N ARG A 66 4.53 -12.02 -4.32
CA ARG A 66 5.89 -11.52 -4.14
C ARG A 66 6.60 -11.49 -5.49
N SER A 67 7.20 -10.37 -5.82
CA SER A 67 7.96 -10.28 -7.07
C SER A 67 9.14 -11.24 -6.98
N THR A 68 9.24 -12.17 -7.93
CA THR A 68 10.43 -13.04 -8.08
C THR A 68 11.57 -12.33 -8.82
N ALA A 69 11.45 -11.00 -9.01
CA ALA A 69 12.39 -10.20 -9.79
C ALA A 69 13.77 -10.01 -9.12
N SER A 70 13.95 -10.51 -7.89
CA SER A 70 15.24 -10.51 -7.18
C SER A 70 16.02 -11.83 -7.34
N ILE A 71 16.11 -12.37 -8.57
CA ILE A 71 17.05 -13.48 -8.91
C ILE A 71 17.90 -13.13 -10.16
N ARG A 72 18.04 -11.85 -10.53
CA ARG A 72 18.98 -11.43 -11.61
C ARG A 72 19.91 -10.30 -11.22
N GLN A 73 20.44 -10.33 -10.00
CA GLN A 73 21.61 -9.53 -9.62
C GLN A 73 22.52 -10.34 -8.70
N THR A 74 23.11 -11.41 -9.24
CA THR A 74 24.38 -11.93 -8.72
C THR A 74 25.23 -12.41 -9.89
N ARG A 75 26.33 -11.68 -10.07
CA ARG A 75 27.57 -12.04 -10.77
C ARG A 75 27.73 -13.53 -11.08
N ILE A 76 28.01 -13.87 -12.34
CA ILE A 76 29.25 -14.53 -12.80
C ILE A 76 29.61 -13.90 -14.14
#